data_AF-A0A4Q5QMD4-F1
#
_entry.id   AF-A0A4Q5QMD4-F1
#
_cell.length_a   1.000
_cell.length_b   1.000
_cell.length_c   1.000
_cell.angle_alpha   90.00
_cell.angle_beta   90.00
_cell.angle_gamma   90.00
#
_symmetry.space_group_name_H-M   'P 1'
#
loop_
_entity.id
_entity.type
_entity.pdbx_description
1 polymer ?
#
loop_
_entity_poly.entity_id
_entity_poly.type
_entity_poly.pdbx_seq_one_letter_code
_entity_poly.pdbx_strand_id
1 'polypeptide(L)' 'MTKAKQIRASDLPTKRVRAADGTVVQMKVVQSNSPTLAHDLLAAFRSNVRRIKADQRRQRRESADPSQA' A
#
# COMPACT_ATOMS: atom_id res chain seq x y z
N MET A 1 14.18 18.20 -22.36
CA MET A 1 14.17 16.93 -21.61
C MET A 1 12.81 16.76 -20.96
N THR A 2 11.98 15.83 -21.44
CA THR A 2 10.68 15.53 -20.82
C THR A 2 10.90 14.90 -19.46
N LYS A 3 10.51 15.62 -18.40
CA LYS A 3 10.57 15.13 -17.02
C LYS A 3 9.74 13.84 -16.96
N ALA A 4 10.37 12.70 -16.68
CA ALA A 4 9.65 11.43 -16.56
C ALA A 4 8.55 11.61 -15.52
N LYS A 5 7.29 11.38 -15.92
CA LYS A 5 6.14 11.52 -15.03
C LYS A 5 6.33 10.55 -13.87
N GLN A 6 6.61 11.10 -12.69
CA GLN A 6 6.82 10.29 -11.50
C GLN A 6 5.48 9.67 -11.10
N ILE A 7 5.34 8.36 -11.32
CA ILE A 7 4.11 7.63 -10.99
C ILE A 7 3.96 7.54 -9.48
N ARG A 8 2.83 8.04 -8.97
CA ARG A 8 2.51 7.97 -7.56
C ARG A 8 1.64 6.75 -7.30
N ALA A 9 1.76 6.19 -6.10
CA ALA A 9 0.91 5.07 -5.69
C ALA A 9 -0.59 5.43 -5.69
N SER A 10 -0.94 6.72 -5.54
CA SER A 10 -2.32 7.23 -5.65
C SER A 10 -2.91 7.06 -7.05
N ASP A 11 -2.04 7.04 -8.07
CA ASP A 11 -2.44 7.00 -9.48
C ASP A 11 -2.77 5.56 -9.90
N LEU A 12 -2.38 4.57 -9.09
CA LEU A 12 -2.66 3.17 -9.35
C LEU A 12 -4.06 2.78 -8.88
N PRO A 13 -4.83 2.06 -9.74
CA PRO A 13 -6.15 1.55 -9.38
C PRO A 13 -6.07 0.61 -8.18
N THR A 14 -7.16 0.56 -7.42
CA THR A 14 -7.26 -0.32 -6.25
C THR A 14 -8.50 -1.19 -6.33
N LYS A 15 -8.38 -2.42 -5.82
CA LYS A 15 -9.51 -3.35 -5.67
C LYS A 15 -9.61 -3.77 -4.20
N ARG A 16 -10.85 -3.87 -3.69
CA ARG A 16 -11.10 -4.50 -2.39
C ARG A 16 -11.15 -6.01 -2.56
N VAL A 17 -10.38 -6.73 -1.76
CA VAL A 17 -10.27 -8.18 -1.81
C VAL A 17 -10.43 -8.72 -0.40
N ARG A 18 -11.11 -9.85 -0.23
CA ARG A 18 -11.16 -10.55 1.05
C ARG A 18 -9.93 -11.47 1.13
N ALA A 19 -9.10 -11.27 2.14
CA ALA A 19 -7.94 -12.10 2.43
C ALA A 19 -8.38 -13.44 3.06
N ALA A 20 -7.44 -14.39 3.14
CA ALA A 20 -7.72 -15.73 3.66
C ALA A 20 -8.16 -15.74 5.13
N ASP A 21 -7.73 -14.75 5.91
CA ASP A 21 -8.14 -14.52 7.30
C ASP A 21 -9.51 -13.84 7.45
N GLY A 22 -10.24 -13.62 6.35
CA GLY A 22 -11.54 -12.96 6.32
C GLY A 22 -11.48 -11.43 6.31
N THR A 23 -10.30 -10.82 6.45
CA THR A 23 -10.14 -9.37 6.44
C THR A 23 -10.34 -8.79 5.04
N VAL A 24 -10.90 -7.58 4.93
CA VAL A 24 -11.04 -6.88 3.66
C VAL A 24 -9.85 -5.95 3.47
N VAL A 25 -9.02 -6.24 2.46
CA VAL A 25 -7.82 -5.48 2.12
C VAL A 25 -8.00 -4.71 0.82
N GLN A 26 -7.47 -3.48 0.78
CA GLN A 26 -7.37 -2.71 -0.44
C GLN A 26 -6.04 -3.03 -1.13
N MET A 27 -6.11 -3.68 -2.30
CA MET A 27 -4.96 -4.13 -3.08
C MET A 27 -4.70 -3.18 -4.25
N LYS A 28 -3.44 -2.80 -4.45
CA LYS A 28 -2.99 -2.03 -5.62
C LYS A 28 -2.94 -2.95 -6.83
N VAL A 29 -3.54 -2.52 -7.94
CA VAL A 29 -3.56 -3.29 -9.19
C VAL A 29 -2.53 -2.68 -10.14
N VAL A 30 -1.66 -3.54 -10.68
CA VAL A 30 -0.67 -3.17 -11.69
C VAL A 30 -0.96 -3.98 -12.95
N GLN A 31 -1.09 -3.29 -14.09
CA GLN A 31 -1.35 -3.91 -15.37
C GLN A 31 -0.04 -4.45 -15.97
N SER A 32 -0.02 -5.73 -16.36
CA SER A 32 1.18 -6.37 -16.92
C SER A 32 1.63 -5.76 -18.25
N ASN A 33 0.69 -5.22 -19.03
CA ASN A 33 0.94 -4.55 -20.30
C ASN A 33 1.15 -3.02 -20.14
N SER A 34 1.34 -2.53 -18.91
CA SER A 34 1.62 -1.11 -18.70
C SER A 34 2.95 -0.72 -19.34
N PRO A 35 3.02 0.38 -20.12
CA PRO A 35 4.27 0.91 -20.65
C PRO A 35 5.23 1.38 -19.54
N THR A 36 4.73 1.51 -18.31
CA THR A 36 5.48 1.93 -17.12
C THR A 36 5.49 0.89 -16.02
N LEU A 37 5.34 -0.40 -16.36
CA LEU A 37 5.23 -1.53 -15.43
C LEU A 37 6.21 -1.47 -14.25
N ALA A 38 7.50 -1.25 -14.50
CA ALA A 38 8.52 -1.19 -13.44
C ALA A 38 8.25 -0.07 -12.43
N HIS A 39 7.80 1.09 -12.90
CA HIS A 39 7.47 2.23 -12.05
C HIS A 39 6.17 1.98 -11.27
N ASP A 40 5.18 1.35 -11.89
CA ASP A 40 3.92 0.97 -11.26
C ASP A 40 4.15 -0.04 -10.12
N LEU A 41 4.96 -1.07 -10.37
CA LEU A 41 5.37 -2.05 -9.36
C LEU A 41 6.10 -1.38 -8.20
N LEU A 42 7.06 -0.50 -8.49
CA LEU A 42 7.81 0.22 -7.45
C LEU A 42 6.88 1.12 -6.61
N ALA A 43 5.92 1.81 -7.24
CA ALA A 43 4.95 2.65 -6.57
C ALA A 43 4.02 1.81 -5.66
N ALA A 44 3.53 0.67 -6.15
CA ALA A 44 2.72 -0.27 -5.36
C ALA A 44 3.50 -0.82 -4.16
N PHE A 45 4.75 -1.26 -4.37
CA PHE A 45 5.62 -1.75 -3.31
C PHE A 45 5.85 -0.71 -2.20
N ARG A 46 6.22 0.52 -2.58
CA ARG A 46 6.40 1.63 -1.64
C ARG A 46 5.14 1.94 -0.85
N SER A 47 3.96 1.81 -1.48
CA SER A 47 2.68 1.96 -0.79
C SER A 47 2.47 0.90 0.28
N ASN A 48 2.73 -0.36 -0.03
CA ASN A 48 2.56 -1.47 0.90
C ASN A 48 3.47 -1.34 2.12
N VAL A 49 4.74 -1.00 1.90
CA VAL A 49 5.70 -0.76 2.99
C VAL A 49 5.22 0.37 3.91
N ARG A 50 4.70 1.47 3.34
CA ARG A 50 4.16 2.58 4.16
C ARG A 50 2.96 2.14 4.98
N ARG A 51 2.05 1.34 4.42
CA ARG A 51 0.89 0.81 5.14
C ARG A 51 1.32 -0.07 6.31
N ILE A 52 2.19 -1.04 6.06
CA ILE A 52 2.70 -1.95 7.11
C ILE A 52 3.36 -1.17 8.24
N LYS A 53 4.19 -0.16 7.92
CA LYS A 53 4.80 0.70 8.94
C LYS A 53 3.78 1.51 9.73
N ALA A 54 2.69 1.96 9.10
CA ALA A 54 1.62 2.67 9.80
C ALA A 54 0.85 1.74 10.74
N ASP A 55 0.53 0.52 10.30
CA ASP A 55 -0.14 -0.49 11.12
C ASP A 55 0.73 -0.91 12.32
N GLN A 56 2.03 -1.15 12.11
CA GLN A 56 2.97 -1.44 13.20
C GLN A 56 3.05 -0.31 14.23
N ARG A 57 3.03 0.96 13.78
CA ARG A 57 3.01 2.10 14.70
C ARG A 57 1.69 2.20 15.46
N ARG A 58 0.57 1.85 14.83
CA ARG A 58 -0.75 1.82 15.49
C ARG A 58 -0.77 0.76 16.59
N GLN A 59 -0.38 -0.47 16.27
CA GLN A 59 -0.30 -1.57 17.21
C GLN A 59 0.57 -1.23 18.43
N ARG A 60 1.74 -0.62 18.22
CA ARG A 60 2.63 -0.18 19.32
C ARG A 60 2.00 0.86 20.25
N ARG A 61 1.14 1.74 19.71
CA ARG A 61 0.43 2.75 20.51
C ARG A 61 -0.69 2.12 21.32
N GLU A 62 -1.46 1.23 20.69
CA GLU A 62 -2.55 0.48 21.35
C GLU A 62 -2.01 -0.38 22.50
N SER A 63 -0.83 -1.01 22.33
CA SER A 63 -0.18 -1.80 23.38
C SER A 63 0.50 -0.98 24.49
N ALA A 64 0.70 0.32 24.27
CA ALA A 64 1.40 1.22 25.20
C ALA A 64 0.44 2.12 25.98
N ASP A 65 -0.87 2.04 25.72
CA ASP A 65 -1.89 2.79 26.44
C ASP A 65 -2.19 2.09 27.79
N PRO A 66 -1.80 2.67 28.94
CA PRO A 66 -1.97 2.05 30.26
C PRO A 66 -3.43 2.04 30.74
N SER A 67 -4.37 2.59 29.98
CA SER A 67 -5.80 2.62 30.33
C SER A 67 -6.54 1.28 30.10
N GLN A 68 -5.84 0.22 29.68
CA GLN A 68 -6.38 -1.14 29.49
C GLN A 68 -5.75 -2.22 30.40
N ALA A 69 -5.07 -1.83 31.48
CA ALA A 69 -4.53 -2.75 32.49
C ALA A 69 -5.35 -2.77 33.78
#